data_AF-A0A958KNY4-F1
#
_entry.id   AF-A0A958KNY4-F1
#
_cell.length_a   1.000
_cell.length_b   1.000
_cell.length_c   1.000
_cell.angle_alpha   90.00
_cell.angle_beta   90.00
_cell.angle_gamma   90.00
#
_symmetry.space_group_name_H-M   'P 1'
#
loop_
_entity.id
_entity.type
_entity.pdbx_description
1 polymer ?
#
loop_
_entity_poly.entity_id
_entity_poly.type
_entity_poly.pdbx_seq_one_letter_code
_entity_poly.pdbx_strand_id
1 'polypeptide(L)'
;VRLDELAVASANGTLSDGDRAALKAEFDSLVAEADRIAQTTEFNGQQLLASDNTISGQVGVSGDDTIDVSLKGSSASALGLSGIDIGSQAGAQAAIDQIASARDTINENRGAIGSSQSRLGVAFSNLQEQRVQSAAAKSRIVDADIAEETANRTRASILTQAGTSVLGQANQSPALALSLLGGGG
;
A
#
# COMPACT_ATOMS: atom_id res chain seq x y z
N VAL A 1 14.79 18.32 -19.19
CA VAL A 1 14.55 18.63 -20.63
C VAL A 1 14.92 20.07 -20.92
N ARG A 2 14.27 21.08 -20.33
CA ARG A 2 14.63 22.48 -20.56
C ARG A 2 16.09 22.84 -20.27
N LEU A 3 16.67 22.33 -19.17
CA LEU A 3 18.10 22.52 -18.87
C LEU A 3 19.01 22.03 -20.01
N ASP A 4 18.66 20.92 -20.64
CA ASP A 4 19.41 20.32 -21.76
C ASP A 4 19.31 21.19 -23.01
N GLU A 5 18.12 21.73 -23.31
CA GLU A 5 17.92 22.69 -24.41
C GLU A 5 18.78 23.94 -24.22
N LEU A 6 18.85 24.48 -22.99
CA LEU A 6 19.65 25.65 -22.67
C LEU A 6 21.16 25.36 -22.77
N ALA A 7 21.59 24.19 -22.31
CA ALA A 7 22.98 23.75 -22.42
C ALA A 7 23.39 23.54 -23.89
N VAL A 8 22.55 22.87 -24.70
CA VAL A 8 22.78 22.68 -26.14
C VAL A 8 22.76 24.01 -26.89
N ALA A 9 21.81 24.89 -26.57
CA ALA A 9 21.77 26.23 -27.13
C ALA A 9 23.07 26.97 -26.81
N SER A 10 23.47 27.05 -25.54
CA SER A 10 24.71 27.70 -25.14
C SER A 10 25.95 27.04 -25.76
N ALA A 11 25.98 25.71 -25.96
CA ALA A 11 27.12 25.03 -26.59
C ALA A 11 27.35 25.43 -28.06
N ASN A 12 26.40 26.13 -28.70
CA ASN A 12 26.56 26.62 -30.07
C ASN A 12 27.58 27.77 -30.16
N GLY A 13 28.60 27.62 -31.01
CA GLY A 13 29.77 28.51 -31.07
C GLY A 13 29.51 29.92 -31.62
N THR A 14 28.31 30.20 -32.15
CA THR A 14 27.97 31.51 -32.74
C THR A 14 27.35 32.51 -31.75
N LEU A 15 27.04 32.08 -30.52
CA LEU A 15 26.47 32.95 -29.49
C LEU A 15 27.53 33.86 -28.87
N SER A 16 27.15 35.11 -28.63
CA SER A 16 27.96 36.06 -27.87
C SER A 16 27.98 35.72 -26.38
N ASP A 17 28.92 36.28 -25.63
CA ASP A 17 28.99 36.14 -24.16
C ASP A 17 27.72 36.69 -23.48
N GLY A 18 27.11 37.74 -24.05
CA GLY A 18 25.85 38.30 -23.56
C GLY A 18 24.68 37.33 -23.73
N ASP A 19 24.60 36.63 -24.85
CA ASP A 19 23.56 35.64 -25.10
C ASP A 19 23.71 34.43 -24.15
N ARG A 20 24.96 33.98 -23.94
CA ARG A 20 25.29 32.90 -22.99
C ARG A 20 24.92 33.27 -21.56
N ALA A 21 25.16 34.52 -21.17
CA ALA A 21 24.77 35.01 -19.85
C ALA A 21 23.24 34.99 -19.65
N ALA A 22 22.47 35.34 -20.67
CA ALA A 22 21.00 35.27 -20.60
C ALA A 22 20.51 33.82 -20.46
N LEU A 23 21.06 32.89 -21.26
CA LEU A 23 20.75 31.45 -21.14
C LEU A 23 21.14 30.90 -19.77
N LYS A 24 22.31 31.31 -19.24
CA LYS A 24 22.76 30.93 -17.91
C LYS A 24 21.81 31.39 -16.81
N ALA A 25 21.29 32.62 -16.89
CA ALA A 25 20.35 33.12 -15.89
C ALA A 25 19.06 32.27 -15.84
N GLU A 26 18.55 31.85 -16.99
CA GLU A 26 17.42 30.91 -17.08
C GLU A 26 17.80 29.54 -16.50
N PHE A 27 18.97 29.02 -16.86
CA PHE A 27 19.48 27.74 -16.38
C PHE A 27 19.61 27.69 -14.86
N ASP A 28 20.24 28.70 -14.26
CA ASP A 28 20.45 28.79 -12.81
C ASP A 28 19.11 28.85 -12.07
N SER A 29 18.11 29.55 -12.63
CA SER A 29 16.76 29.62 -12.06
C SER A 29 16.06 28.26 -12.08
N LEU A 30 16.22 27.50 -13.17
CA LEU A 30 15.65 26.16 -13.29
C LEU A 30 16.34 25.14 -12.37
N VAL A 31 17.65 25.25 -12.17
CA VAL A 31 18.38 24.43 -11.20
C VAL A 31 17.92 24.74 -9.78
N ALA A 32 17.76 26.02 -9.43
CA ALA A 32 17.24 26.44 -8.12
C ALA A 32 15.82 25.93 -7.88
N GLU A 33 14.95 25.96 -8.89
CA GLU A 33 13.59 25.42 -8.78
C GLU A 33 13.58 23.90 -8.63
N ALA A 34 14.42 23.18 -9.38
CA ALA A 34 14.57 21.73 -9.21
C ALA A 34 15.04 21.37 -7.80
N ASP A 35 16.01 22.13 -7.26
CA ASP A 35 16.51 21.95 -5.90
C ASP A 35 15.43 22.24 -4.84
N ARG A 36 14.66 23.32 -5.02
CA ARG A 36 13.53 23.65 -4.16
C ARG A 36 12.48 22.53 -4.16
N ILE A 37 12.13 21.98 -5.32
CA ILE A 37 11.19 20.85 -5.43
C ILE A 37 11.74 19.64 -4.66
N ALA A 38 13.01 19.29 -4.84
CA ALA A 38 13.63 18.16 -4.14
C ALA A 38 13.61 18.32 -2.61
N GLN A 39 13.91 19.52 -2.12
CA GLN A 39 13.93 19.83 -0.67
C GLN A 39 12.55 19.95 -0.03
N THR A 40 11.53 20.37 -0.80
CA THR A 40 10.17 20.61 -0.28
C THR A 40 9.21 19.46 -0.51
N THR A 41 9.58 18.46 -1.33
CA THR A 41 8.74 17.27 -1.52
C THR A 41 8.83 16.38 -0.30
N GLU A 42 7.75 16.34 0.47
CA GLU A 42 7.63 15.52 1.66
C GLU A 42 6.35 14.67 1.68
N PHE A 43 6.38 13.59 2.45
CA PHE A 43 5.21 12.82 2.82
C PHE A 43 5.30 12.48 4.31
N ASN A 44 4.25 12.81 5.07
CA ASN A 44 4.24 12.68 6.53
C ASN A 44 5.48 13.30 7.22
N GLY A 45 5.93 14.45 6.72
CA GLY A 45 7.10 15.17 7.26
C GLY A 45 8.45 14.53 6.93
N GLN A 46 8.50 13.50 6.09
CA GLN A 46 9.74 12.91 5.58
C GLN A 46 10.04 13.48 4.19
N GLN A 47 11.22 14.07 4.02
CA GLN A 47 11.70 14.51 2.71
C GLN A 47 11.97 13.30 1.83
N LEU A 48 11.38 13.29 0.64
CA LEU A 48 11.43 12.14 -0.25
C LEU A 48 12.59 12.21 -1.25
N LEU A 49 12.97 13.42 -1.65
CA LEU A 49 13.83 13.66 -2.81
C LEU A 49 15.10 14.47 -2.49
N ALA A 50 15.27 14.96 -1.25
CA ALA A 50 16.43 15.78 -0.90
C ALA A 50 17.73 14.96 -0.90
N SER A 51 17.66 13.71 -0.46
CA SER A 51 18.75 12.73 -0.38
C SER A 51 18.24 11.35 -0.76
N ASP A 52 19.15 10.37 -0.82
CA ASP A 52 18.76 8.97 -0.92
C ASP A 52 17.83 8.62 0.24
N ASN A 53 16.74 7.92 -0.09
CA ASN A 53 15.71 7.55 0.86
C ASN A 53 15.05 6.23 0.46
N THR A 54 14.62 5.44 1.43
CA THR A 54 13.84 4.22 1.20
C THR A 54 12.56 4.29 2.00
N ILE A 55 11.44 4.17 1.31
CA ILE A 55 10.10 4.13 1.91
C ILE A 55 9.63 2.69 1.90
N SER A 56 9.46 2.09 3.08
CA SER A 56 8.95 0.73 3.24
C SER A 56 7.46 0.75 3.56
N GLY A 57 6.65 0.07 2.75
CA GLY A 57 5.23 -0.14 2.99
C GLY A 57 4.94 -1.58 3.40
N GLN A 58 4.31 -1.78 4.55
CA GLN A 58 3.81 -3.09 4.98
C GLN A 58 2.56 -3.47 4.16
N VAL A 59 2.60 -4.63 3.49
CA VAL A 59 1.57 -5.08 2.55
C VAL A 59 1.08 -6.50 2.80
N GLY A 60 1.40 -7.07 3.96
CA GLY A 60 0.89 -8.38 4.36
C GLY A 60 0.68 -8.48 5.86
N VAL A 61 0.40 -9.71 6.31
CA VAL A 61 0.12 -10.02 7.71
C VAL A 61 1.38 -10.48 8.45
N SER A 62 2.40 -10.95 7.74
CA SER A 62 3.71 -11.26 8.31
C SER A 62 4.56 -9.99 8.41
N GLY A 63 5.43 -9.90 9.41
CA GLY A 63 6.31 -8.74 9.61
C GLY A 63 7.30 -8.47 8.46
N ASP A 64 7.54 -9.46 7.60
CA ASP A 64 8.47 -9.37 6.47
C ASP A 64 7.79 -9.05 5.13
N ASP A 65 6.45 -8.91 5.12
CA ASP A 65 5.69 -8.64 3.90
C ASP A 65 5.72 -7.15 3.55
N THR A 66 6.88 -6.65 3.09
CA THR A 66 7.06 -5.24 2.70
C THR A 66 7.27 -5.04 1.21
N ILE A 67 6.90 -3.85 0.75
CA ILE A 67 7.32 -3.30 -0.54
C ILE A 67 8.14 -2.04 -0.25
N ASP A 68 9.41 -2.10 -0.60
CA ASP A 68 10.34 -0.98 -0.46
C ASP A 68 10.42 -0.17 -1.75
N VAL A 69 10.35 1.15 -1.60
CA VAL A 69 10.57 2.13 -2.66
C VAL A 69 11.86 2.87 -2.36
N SER A 70 12.94 2.48 -3.02
CA SER A 70 14.22 3.18 -2.91
C SER A 70 14.28 4.31 -3.95
N LEU A 71 14.53 5.52 -3.46
CA LEU A 71 14.66 6.75 -4.23
C LEU A 71 16.08 7.29 -4.03
N LYS A 72 16.74 7.67 -5.11
CA LYS A 72 17.98 8.44 -5.07
C LYS A 72 17.68 9.92 -4.87
N GLY A 73 18.59 10.63 -4.22
CA GLY A 73 18.52 12.08 -4.07
C GLY A 73 18.39 12.80 -5.41
N SER A 74 17.49 13.78 -5.46
CA SER A 74 17.17 14.59 -6.65
C SER A 74 17.40 16.08 -6.43
N SER A 75 18.08 16.47 -5.34
CA SER A 75 18.56 17.83 -5.13
C SER A 75 19.59 18.22 -6.19
N ALA A 76 19.82 19.53 -6.40
CA ALA A 76 20.80 19.99 -7.37
C ALA A 76 22.20 19.44 -7.06
N SER A 77 22.55 19.30 -5.77
CA SER A 77 23.81 18.68 -5.36
C SER A 77 23.84 17.17 -5.65
N ALA A 78 22.77 16.43 -5.33
CA ALA A 78 22.72 14.98 -5.54
C ALA A 78 22.74 14.60 -7.03
N LEU A 79 22.11 15.42 -7.87
CA LEU A 79 22.11 15.27 -9.33
C LEU A 79 23.38 15.81 -10.00
N GLY A 80 24.31 16.39 -9.26
CA GLY A 80 25.54 16.99 -9.82
C GLY A 80 25.30 18.25 -10.66
N LEU A 81 24.14 18.91 -10.48
CA LEU A 81 23.77 20.15 -11.17
C LEU A 81 24.30 21.40 -10.46
N SER A 82 24.76 21.28 -9.21
CA SER A 82 25.32 22.37 -8.44
C SER A 82 26.64 22.87 -9.06
N GLY A 83 26.70 24.15 -9.41
CA GLY A 83 27.92 24.78 -9.93
C GLY A 83 28.18 24.52 -11.41
N ILE A 84 27.25 23.92 -12.15
CA ILE A 84 27.32 23.87 -13.60
C ILE A 84 27.29 25.29 -14.16
N ASP A 85 28.27 25.60 -15.01
CA ASP A 85 28.35 26.89 -15.69
C ASP A 85 28.21 26.72 -17.20
N ILE A 86 27.07 27.13 -17.73
CA ILE A 86 26.84 27.19 -19.19
C ILE A 86 27.23 28.54 -19.80
N GLY A 87 27.90 29.44 -19.07
CA GLY A 87 28.33 30.75 -19.54
C GLY A 87 29.46 30.70 -20.58
N SER A 88 30.13 29.55 -20.73
CA SER A 88 31.15 29.31 -21.75
C SER A 88 30.79 28.12 -22.63
N GLN A 89 31.37 28.05 -23.83
CA GLN A 89 31.09 26.94 -24.75
C GLN A 89 31.56 25.60 -24.18
N ALA A 90 32.75 25.57 -23.59
CA ALA A 90 33.29 24.38 -22.95
C ALA A 90 32.46 23.94 -21.73
N GLY A 91 32.03 24.89 -20.90
CA GLY A 91 31.16 24.60 -19.75
C GLY A 91 29.79 24.08 -20.17
N ALA A 92 29.19 24.67 -21.21
CA ALA A 92 27.93 24.20 -21.77
C ALA A 92 28.02 22.78 -22.36
N GLN A 93 29.14 22.42 -22.99
CA GLN A 93 29.37 21.06 -23.48
C GLN A 93 29.46 20.04 -22.34
N ALA A 94 30.21 20.36 -21.27
CA ALA A 94 30.28 19.49 -20.08
C ALA A 94 28.93 19.35 -19.37
N ALA A 95 28.12 20.42 -19.36
CA ALA A 95 26.80 20.43 -18.76
C ALA A 95 25.83 19.42 -19.39
N ILE A 96 25.91 19.17 -20.70
CA ILE A 96 25.01 18.25 -21.42
C ILE A 96 25.09 16.83 -20.83
N ASP A 97 26.32 16.33 -20.62
CA ASP A 97 26.53 14.98 -20.07
C ASP A 97 26.09 14.87 -18.59
N GLN A 98 26.30 15.93 -17.81
CA GLN A 98 25.85 16.00 -16.43
C GLN A 98 24.32 16.03 -16.33
N ILE A 99 23.65 16.81 -17.19
CA ILE A 99 22.18 16.87 -17.26
C ILE A 99 21.61 15.53 -17.74
N ALA A 100 22.31 14.84 -18.65
CA ALA A 100 21.91 13.50 -19.07
C ALA A 100 21.96 12.50 -17.91
N SER A 101 23.04 12.50 -17.14
CA SER A 101 23.19 11.65 -15.94
C SER A 101 22.14 11.97 -14.88
N ALA A 102 21.85 13.26 -14.66
CA ALA A 102 20.78 13.70 -13.77
C ALA A 102 19.40 13.21 -14.23
N ARG A 103 19.11 13.30 -15.54
CA ARG A 103 17.86 12.81 -16.14
C ARG A 103 17.70 11.30 -15.91
N ASP A 104 18.76 10.54 -16.08
CA ASP A 104 18.73 9.09 -15.89
C ASP A 104 18.42 8.72 -14.44
N THR A 105 19.00 9.43 -13.47
CA THR A 105 18.66 9.27 -12.05
C THR A 105 17.17 9.56 -11.77
N ILE A 106 16.62 10.62 -12.38
CA ILE A 106 15.17 10.92 -12.27
C ILE A 106 14.32 9.82 -12.91
N ASN A 107 14.73 9.28 -14.06
CA ASN A 107 14.03 8.19 -14.72
C ASN A 107 14.08 6.90 -13.89
N GLU A 108 15.21 6.59 -13.27
CA GLU A 108 15.35 5.46 -12.33
C GLU A 108 14.38 5.61 -11.16
N ASN A 109 14.33 6.79 -10.53
CA ASN A 109 13.38 7.06 -9.44
C ASN A 109 11.92 6.87 -9.90
N ARG A 110 11.56 7.40 -11.07
CA ARG A 110 10.21 7.23 -11.64
C ARG A 110 9.89 5.76 -11.93
N GLY A 111 10.87 4.99 -12.40
CA GLY A 111 10.74 3.55 -12.63
C GLY A 111 10.56 2.76 -11.32
N ALA A 112 11.32 3.10 -10.28
CA ALA A 112 11.19 2.51 -8.95
C ALA A 112 9.79 2.79 -8.35
N ILE A 113 9.30 4.02 -8.49
CA ILE A 113 7.95 4.40 -8.07
C ILE A 113 6.90 3.63 -8.89
N GLY A 114 7.00 3.59 -10.22
CA GLY A 114 6.01 2.94 -11.08
C GLY A 114 5.92 1.42 -10.89
N SER A 115 7.07 0.75 -10.71
CA SER A 115 7.11 -0.68 -10.41
C SER A 115 6.51 -0.97 -9.03
N SER A 116 6.82 -0.15 -8.03
CA SER A 116 6.26 -0.28 -6.68
C SER A 116 4.76 -0.02 -6.65
N GLN A 117 4.25 0.97 -7.39
CA GLN A 117 2.81 1.21 -7.56
C GLN A 117 2.10 -0.01 -8.16
N SER A 118 2.69 -0.61 -9.20
CA SER A 118 2.15 -1.83 -9.81
C SER A 118 2.10 -2.99 -8.81
N ARG A 119 3.20 -3.22 -8.08
CA ARG A 119 3.26 -4.27 -7.04
C ARG A 119 2.25 -4.02 -5.92
N LEU A 120 2.11 -2.76 -5.45
CA LEU A 120 1.12 -2.37 -4.44
C LEU A 120 -0.31 -2.61 -4.92
N GLY A 121 -0.62 -2.30 -6.19
CA GLY A 121 -1.93 -2.58 -6.78
C GLY A 121 -2.28 -4.06 -6.81
N VAL A 122 -1.31 -4.91 -7.19
CA VAL A 122 -1.48 -6.38 -7.16
C VAL A 122 -1.62 -6.89 -5.73
N ALA A 123 -0.76 -6.45 -4.81
CA ALA A 123 -0.83 -6.84 -3.40
C ALA A 123 -2.19 -6.46 -2.79
N PHE A 124 -2.66 -5.24 -3.02
CA PHE A 124 -3.98 -4.78 -2.58
C PHE A 124 -5.12 -5.66 -3.10
N SER A 125 -5.06 -6.03 -4.39
CA SER A 125 -6.09 -6.87 -5.01
C SER A 125 -6.11 -8.27 -4.40
N ASN A 126 -4.94 -8.86 -4.18
CA ASN A 126 -4.80 -10.17 -3.51
C ASN A 126 -5.30 -10.12 -2.05
N LEU A 127 -4.94 -9.09 -1.28
CA LEU A 127 -5.41 -8.93 0.09
C LEU A 127 -6.92 -8.74 0.17
N GLN A 128 -7.50 -8.04 -0.80
CA GLN A 128 -8.95 -7.88 -0.90
C GLN A 128 -9.64 -9.23 -1.10
N GLU A 129 -9.12 -10.06 -2.00
CA GLU A 129 -9.63 -11.40 -2.23
C GLU A 129 -9.48 -12.29 -0.99
N GLN A 130 -8.28 -12.32 -0.39
CA GLN A 130 -8.01 -13.08 0.84
C GLN A 130 -8.94 -12.67 1.98
N ARG A 131 -9.27 -11.37 2.10
CA ARG A 131 -10.23 -10.87 3.09
C ARG A 131 -11.63 -11.41 2.84
N VAL A 132 -12.10 -11.44 1.59
CA VAL A 132 -13.41 -12.02 1.24
C VAL A 132 -13.44 -13.53 1.54
N GLN A 133 -12.39 -14.26 1.16
CA GLN A 133 -12.29 -15.69 1.41
C GLN A 133 -12.25 -16.00 2.91
N SER A 134 -11.50 -15.24 3.70
CA SER A 134 -11.42 -15.39 5.16
C SER A 134 -12.74 -15.06 5.84
N ALA A 135 -13.44 -14.02 5.40
CA ALA A 135 -14.77 -13.68 5.91
C ALA A 135 -15.79 -14.79 5.63
N ALA A 136 -15.77 -15.37 4.41
CA ALA A 136 -16.63 -16.48 4.03
C ALA A 136 -16.32 -17.76 4.81
N ALA A 137 -15.03 -18.07 5.01
CA ALA A 137 -14.60 -19.20 5.84
C ALA A 137 -15.06 -19.03 7.30
N LYS A 138 -14.88 -17.83 7.86
CA LYS A 138 -15.36 -17.50 9.21
C LYS A 138 -16.88 -17.63 9.32
N SER A 139 -17.64 -17.14 8.34
CA SER A 139 -19.11 -17.29 8.32
C SER A 139 -19.50 -18.77 8.37
N ARG A 140 -18.91 -19.62 7.53
CA ARG A 140 -19.23 -21.06 7.52
C ARG A 140 -18.93 -21.76 8.84
N ILE A 141 -17.84 -21.41 9.51
CA ILE A 141 -17.50 -21.94 10.83
C ILE A 141 -18.56 -21.52 11.84
N VAL A 142 -18.88 -20.22 11.89
CA VAL A 142 -19.88 -19.68 12.82
C VAL A 142 -21.27 -20.27 12.55
N ASP A 143 -21.66 -20.42 11.29
CA ASP A 143 -22.95 -21.01 10.90
C ASP A 143 -23.04 -22.49 11.29
N ALA A 144 -21.94 -23.25 11.17
CA ALA A 144 -21.87 -24.64 11.62
C ALA A 144 -21.99 -24.75 13.15
N ASP A 145 -21.29 -23.90 13.91
CA ASP A 145 -21.37 -23.85 15.37
C ASP A 145 -22.79 -23.48 15.85
N ILE A 146 -23.44 -22.51 15.18
CA ILE A 146 -24.84 -22.14 15.46
C ILE A 146 -25.79 -23.31 15.18
N ALA A 147 -25.56 -24.04 14.08
CA ALA A 147 -26.37 -25.21 13.74
C ALA A 147 -26.23 -26.34 14.79
N GLU A 148 -25.00 -26.59 15.27
CA GLU A 148 -24.73 -27.57 16.33
C GLU A 148 -25.43 -27.19 17.65
N GLU A 149 -25.28 -25.94 18.09
CA GLU A 149 -25.93 -25.45 19.31
C GLU A 149 -27.47 -25.50 19.21
N THR A 150 -28.01 -25.14 18.04
CA THR A 150 -29.46 -25.22 17.78
C THR A 150 -29.96 -26.67 17.82
N ALA A 151 -29.20 -27.62 17.27
CA ALA A 151 -29.53 -29.03 17.31
C ALA A 151 -29.47 -29.59 18.74
N ASN A 152 -28.44 -29.23 19.51
CA ASN A 152 -28.29 -29.63 20.91
C ASN A 152 -29.42 -29.07 21.78
N ARG A 153 -29.78 -27.79 21.61
CA ARG A 153 -30.93 -27.17 22.28
C ARG A 153 -32.25 -27.86 21.93
N THR A 154 -32.45 -28.19 20.66
CA THR A 154 -33.64 -28.91 20.19
C THR A 154 -33.70 -30.30 20.81
N ARG A 155 -32.58 -31.03 20.83
CA ARG A 155 -32.46 -32.34 21.47
C ARG A 155 -32.77 -32.27 22.97
N ALA A 156 -32.20 -31.30 23.68
CA ALA A 156 -32.46 -31.09 25.10
C ALA A 156 -33.95 -30.78 25.36
N SER A 157 -34.56 -29.94 24.52
CA SER A 157 -36.00 -29.63 24.61
C SER A 157 -36.86 -30.89 24.39
N ILE A 158 -36.56 -31.69 23.37
CA ILE A 158 -37.25 -32.97 23.12
C ILE A 158 -37.08 -33.93 24.29
N LEU A 159 -35.87 -34.05 24.85
CA LEU A 159 -35.60 -34.90 26.02
C LEU A 159 -36.41 -34.44 27.24
N THR A 160 -36.49 -33.13 27.50
CA THR A 160 -37.31 -32.61 28.61
C THR A 160 -38.80 -32.86 28.39
N GLN A 161 -39.32 -32.69 27.18
CA GLN A 161 -40.73 -32.93 26.85
C GLN A 161 -41.08 -34.43 26.87
N ALA A 162 -40.18 -35.29 26.40
CA ALA A 162 -40.32 -36.73 26.53
C ALA A 162 -40.26 -37.16 28.00
N GLY A 163 -39.35 -36.58 28.79
CA GLY A 163 -39.26 -36.82 30.23
C GLY A 163 -40.54 -36.46 30.98
N THR A 164 -41.14 -35.29 30.71
CA THR A 164 -42.41 -34.89 31.33
C THR A 164 -43.59 -35.76 30.87
N SER A 165 -43.63 -36.13 29.59
CA SER A 165 -44.65 -37.04 29.05
C SER A 165 -44.55 -38.45 29.64
N VAL A 166 -43.34 -39.02 29.72
CA VAL A 166 -43.06 -40.33 30.33
C VAL A 166 -43.39 -40.31 31.82
N LEU A 167 -43.04 -39.25 32.55
CA LEU A 167 -43.46 -39.07 33.95
C LEU A 167 -44.99 -38.99 34.08
N GLY A 168 -45.67 -38.27 33.17
CA GLY A 168 -47.13 -38.21 33.12
C GLY A 168 -47.79 -39.57 32.85
N GLN A 169 -47.23 -40.37 31.95
CA GLN A 169 -47.70 -41.72 31.60
C GLN A 169 -47.41 -42.73 32.70
N ALA A 170 -46.21 -42.66 33.31
CA ALA A 170 -45.82 -43.47 34.44
C ALA A 170 -46.64 -43.18 35.70
N ASN A 171 -47.13 -41.95 35.89
CA ASN A 171 -48.05 -41.60 36.99
C ASN A 171 -49.51 -42.05 36.74
N GLN A 172 -49.93 -42.26 35.49
CA GLN A 172 -51.28 -42.75 35.16
C GLN A 172 -51.43 -44.27 35.31
N SER A 173 -50.35 -45.04 35.10
CA SER A 173 -50.37 -46.50 35.21
C SER A 173 -50.71 -47.01 36.63
N PRO A 174 -50.17 -46.44 37.73
CA PRO A 174 -50.58 -46.76 39.10
C PRO A 174 -52.01 -46.33 39.42
N ALA A 175 -52.48 -45.19 38.90
CA ALA A 175 -53.83 -44.68 39.16
C ALA A 175 -54.92 -45.56 38.54
N LEU A 176 -54.68 -46.11 37.33
CA LEU A 176 -55.56 -47.10 36.71
C LEU A 176 -55.56 -48.44 37.46
N ALA A 177 -54.40 -48.88 37.96
CA ALA A 177 -54.30 -50.09 38.80
C ALA A 177 -55.05 -49.93 40.14
N LEU A 178 -54.95 -48.76 40.80
CA LEU A 178 -55.71 -48.43 42.02
C LEU A 178 -57.22 -48.27 41.75
N SER A 179 -57.62 -47.76 40.58
CA SER A 179 -59.04 -47.73 40.18
C SER A 179 -59.62 -49.14 39.96
N LEU A 180 -58.83 -50.09 39.48
CA LEU A 180 -59.24 -51.49 39.30
C LEU A 180 -59.24 -52.29 40.61
N LEU A 181 -58.42 -51.89 41.60
CA LEU A 181 -58.41 -52.50 42.94
C LEU A 181 -59.46 -51.88 43.90
N GLY A 182 -59.87 -50.63 43.66
CA GLY A 182 -60.87 -49.92 44.48
C GLY A 182 -62.30 -49.92 43.91
N GLY A 183 -62.51 -50.41 42.68
CA GLY A 183 -63.81 -50.41 41.99
C GLY A 183 -64.55 -51.76 41.96
N GLY A 184 -64.01 -52.80 42.58
CA GLY A 184 -64.66 -54.11 42.76
C GLY A 184 -65.16 -54.29 44.19
N GLY A 185 -66.26 -53.63 44.51
CA GLY A 185 -67.14 -54.03 45.63
C GLY A 185 -68.19 -55.01 45.14
#